data_AF-A0A6N2HS27-F1
#
_entry.id   AF-A0A6N2HS27-F1
#
_cell.length_a   1.000
_cell.length_b   1.000
_cell.length_c   1.000
_cell.angle_alpha   90.00
_cell.angle_beta   90.00
_cell.angle_gamma   90.00
#
_symmetry.space_group_name_H-M   'P 1'
#
loop_
_entity.id
_entity.type
_entity.pdbx_description
1 polymer ?
#
loop_
_entity_poly.entity_id
_entity_poly.type
_entity_poly.pdbx_seq_one_letter_code
_entity_poly.pdbx_strand_id
1 'polypeptide(L)'
;AARSGGLHGVVEDLAGRDGVGHPGAVRTAAYPAVYPGGDAGRTGDFGKAATELAAQPAGWKAWKTRIEGGPAKCVLADTALVCGGSPRVTVLDAANGKRRWQSPPGRAGADPASVAAVVGATVYVFEDGALVARALSDGAERWREPLPDGARVTDSVPSGKVLYYAVKAAGTGGARIVARELTGKHAVKWDEEWDDRADGAALAFSDGRLVVAGDGVTVLKGTDGSRLGSVGAGDVSCRMPVLKGKLLLCAGSGGLTVIDATAPRNRRSVAAGVDIVYRPALSDDGRAVVGSRTGTYAFGVADGRQYWATYEGGKGLEMVGPSVLIGDRAFVVGESKLDGIDMDTEGEPDWTSDPMVGWPDGVDPASVSLVVRGNVVFLSFEDGTVLSGLVP
;
A
#
# COMPACT_ATOMS: atom_id res chain seq x y z
N ALA A 1 62.58 -51.21 33.19
CA ALA A 1 62.14 -50.63 34.48
C ALA A 1 60.63 -50.47 34.44
N ALA A 2 59.94 -51.37 35.16
CA ALA A 2 58.68 -51.21 35.90
C ALA A 2 57.47 -50.51 35.23
N ARG A 3 56.23 -51.02 35.27
CA ARG A 3 55.62 -52.30 35.70
C ARG A 3 54.11 -52.15 35.40
N SER A 4 53.50 -53.15 34.73
CA SER A 4 52.20 -53.81 35.02
C SER A 4 50.94 -52.96 35.35
N GLY A 5 49.72 -53.27 34.89
CA GLY A 5 49.11 -54.44 34.24
C GLY A 5 47.69 -54.05 33.73
N GLY A 6 47.12 -54.73 32.75
CA GLY A 6 46.13 -55.83 32.93
C GLY A 6 44.71 -55.25 33.11
N LEU A 7 43.60 -55.69 32.51
CA LEU A 7 43.18 -56.90 31.79
C LEU A 7 41.73 -56.64 31.28
N HIS A 8 41.24 -57.48 30.34
CA HIS A 8 39.85 -57.67 29.88
C HIS A 8 39.26 -56.61 28.93
N GLY A 9 38.59 -56.93 27.81
CA GLY A 9 38.19 -58.19 27.17
C GLY A 9 37.11 -57.93 26.09
N VAL A 10 36.91 -58.90 25.18
CA VAL A 10 35.65 -59.22 24.43
C VAL A 10 35.26 -58.24 23.29
N VAL A 11 35.44 -58.57 21.99
CA VAL A 11 34.65 -59.40 21.01
C VAL A 11 33.48 -58.65 20.34
N GLU A 12 33.47 -58.72 18.99
CA GLU A 12 32.41 -58.59 17.94
C GLU A 12 31.41 -57.41 18.00
N ASP A 13 31.29 -56.57 16.96
CA ASP A 13 30.74 -56.76 15.60
C ASP A 13 29.20 -56.67 15.52
N LEU A 14 28.74 -56.06 14.41
CA LEU A 14 27.38 -55.91 13.87
C LEU A 14 26.52 -54.69 14.24
N ALA A 15 26.43 -53.81 13.23
CA ALA A 15 25.23 -53.21 12.63
C ALA A 15 23.92 -53.10 13.45
N GLY A 16 23.34 -51.90 13.48
CA GLY A 16 21.94 -51.72 13.85
C GLY A 16 21.48 -50.28 13.82
N ARG A 17 20.52 -50.00 12.95
CA ARG A 17 19.74 -48.76 12.84
C ARG A 17 19.20 -48.31 14.19
N ASP A 18 19.14 -47.00 14.42
CA ASP A 18 17.97 -46.32 15.00
C ASP A 18 18.01 -44.83 14.69
N GLY A 19 17.10 -44.40 13.82
CA GLY A 19 16.83 -42.99 13.54
C GLY A 19 15.93 -42.42 14.63
N VAL A 20 16.51 -41.63 15.52
CA VAL A 20 15.76 -40.85 16.51
C VAL A 20 15.32 -39.55 15.84
N GLY A 21 14.03 -39.47 15.52
CA GLY A 21 13.37 -38.22 15.17
C GLY A 21 13.28 -37.31 16.39
N HIS A 22 13.70 -36.06 16.24
CA HIS A 22 13.29 -34.96 17.11
C HIS A 22 12.63 -33.85 16.27
N PRO A 23 11.51 -33.28 16.74
CA PRO A 23 10.69 -32.34 16.01
C PRO A 23 11.29 -30.93 16.10
N GLY A 24 11.79 -30.43 14.97
CA GLY A 24 12.29 -29.07 14.82
C GLY A 24 11.36 -28.26 13.94
N ALA A 25 10.69 -27.28 14.54
CA ALA A 25 9.74 -26.37 13.93
C ALA A 25 10.28 -25.63 12.69
N VAL A 26 9.42 -25.49 11.68
CA VAL A 26 9.37 -24.26 10.90
C VAL A 26 7.96 -23.70 11.05
N ARG A 27 7.81 -22.80 12.02
CA ARG A 27 6.72 -21.82 12.01
C ARG A 27 6.90 -21.03 10.72
N THR A 28 6.01 -21.25 9.76
CA THR A 28 5.89 -20.45 8.54
C THR A 28 5.81 -18.98 8.93
N ALA A 29 6.69 -18.20 8.31
CA ALA A 29 6.82 -16.77 8.49
C ALA A 29 5.45 -16.08 8.44
N ALA A 30 5.27 -15.10 9.32
CA ALA A 30 4.14 -14.19 9.27
C ALA A 30 4.03 -13.60 7.86
N TYR A 31 2.96 -13.93 7.15
CA TYR A 31 2.70 -13.39 5.83
C TYR A 31 2.61 -11.86 5.94
N PRO A 32 3.30 -11.10 5.06
CA PRO A 32 3.25 -9.65 5.08
C PRO A 32 1.82 -9.18 4.81
N ALA A 33 1.42 -8.08 5.46
CA ALA A 33 0.16 -7.41 5.21
C ALA A 33 0.00 -7.07 3.72
N VAL A 34 -1.17 -7.35 3.14
CA VAL A 34 -1.50 -7.01 1.75
C VAL A 34 -2.22 -5.67 1.76
N TYR A 35 -1.70 -4.72 1.03
CA TYR A 35 -1.88 -3.32 1.37
C TYR A 35 -1.93 -2.52 0.07
N PRO A 36 -2.71 -1.44 0.02
CA PRO A 36 -2.44 -0.29 -0.85
C PRO A 36 -1.33 0.64 -0.29
N GLY A 37 -0.48 0.15 0.62
CA GLY A 37 0.52 0.89 1.40
C GLY A 37 1.62 0.01 2.02
N GLY A 38 1.89 -1.11 1.37
CA GLY A 38 2.82 -2.19 1.71
C GLY A 38 3.54 -2.61 0.44
N ASP A 39 2.87 -2.40 -0.69
CA ASP A 39 3.47 -1.69 -1.81
C ASP A 39 3.91 -0.28 -1.41
N ALA A 40 5.12 -0.19 -0.86
CA ALA A 40 5.77 1.07 -0.52
C ALA A 40 5.97 1.97 -1.76
N GLY A 41 6.01 1.37 -2.95
CA GLY A 41 6.13 2.03 -4.23
C GLY A 41 4.82 2.62 -4.75
N ARG A 42 3.67 2.21 -4.20
CA ARG A 42 2.32 2.64 -4.64
C ARG A 42 2.02 2.34 -6.10
N THR A 43 2.66 1.30 -6.63
CA THR A 43 2.43 0.71 -7.94
C THR A 43 0.99 0.29 -8.21
N GLY A 44 0.16 0.05 -7.18
CA GLY A 44 -1.20 -0.41 -7.40
C GLY A 44 -1.26 -1.81 -8.03
N ASP A 45 -0.14 -2.52 -8.03
CA ASP A 45 0.00 -3.88 -8.52
C ASP A 45 -0.02 -4.85 -7.34
N PHE A 46 -1.06 -5.67 -7.28
CA PHE A 46 -1.20 -6.71 -6.24
C PHE A 46 -0.56 -8.04 -6.67
N GLY A 47 -0.03 -8.12 -7.89
CA GLY A 47 0.68 -9.26 -8.44
C GLY A 47 -0.19 -10.52 -8.59
N LYS A 48 0.44 -11.63 -9.00
CA LYS A 48 -0.24 -12.94 -9.16
C LYS A 48 -0.65 -13.55 -7.82
N ALA A 49 0.04 -13.21 -6.72
CA ALA A 49 -0.33 -13.68 -5.39
C ALA A 49 -1.75 -13.22 -4.98
N ALA A 50 -2.23 -12.11 -5.54
CA ALA A 50 -3.58 -11.64 -5.30
C ALA A 50 -4.67 -12.55 -5.89
N THR A 51 -4.35 -13.40 -6.87
CA THR A 51 -5.29 -14.37 -7.47
C THR A 51 -5.16 -15.77 -6.88
N GLU A 52 -4.20 -16.00 -5.98
CA GLU A 52 -4.00 -17.31 -5.35
C GLU A 52 -5.14 -17.64 -4.38
N LEU A 53 -6.05 -18.52 -4.77
CA LEU A 53 -7.18 -18.95 -3.91
C LEU A 53 -6.73 -19.47 -2.54
N ALA A 54 -5.54 -20.06 -2.44
CA ALA A 54 -4.98 -20.50 -1.15
C ALA A 54 -4.71 -19.35 -0.17
N ALA A 55 -4.57 -18.11 -0.67
CA ALA A 55 -4.41 -16.91 0.13
C ALA A 55 -5.75 -16.27 0.55
N GLN A 56 -6.89 -16.82 0.11
CA GLN A 56 -8.22 -16.36 0.51
C GLN A 56 -8.37 -16.50 2.05
N PRO A 57 -9.01 -15.52 2.75
CA PRO A 57 -9.26 -15.67 4.16
C PRO A 57 -10.06 -16.95 4.46
N ALA A 58 -9.61 -17.72 5.44
CA ALA A 58 -10.24 -18.99 5.77
C ALA A 58 -11.71 -18.79 6.19
N GLY A 59 -12.62 -19.56 5.57
CA GLY A 59 -14.07 -19.45 5.85
C GLY A 59 -14.73 -18.18 5.32
N TRP A 60 -14.07 -17.47 4.41
CA TRP A 60 -14.58 -16.23 3.82
C TRP A 60 -15.95 -16.41 3.18
N LYS A 61 -16.77 -15.37 3.31
CA LYS A 61 -18.02 -15.17 2.55
C LYS A 61 -18.12 -13.70 2.16
N ALA A 62 -18.81 -13.38 1.08
CA ALA A 62 -19.12 -11.98 0.76
C ALA A 62 -19.88 -11.33 1.94
N TRP A 63 -19.50 -10.11 2.29
CA TRP A 63 -20.07 -9.39 3.42
C TRP A 63 -20.02 -7.88 3.21
N LYS A 64 -20.91 -7.16 3.92
CA LYS A 64 -20.96 -5.70 3.98
C LYS A 64 -21.00 -5.28 5.45
N THR A 65 -20.24 -4.25 5.80
CA THR A 65 -20.21 -3.66 7.14
C THR A 65 -20.15 -2.14 7.06
N ARG A 66 -20.84 -1.45 7.96
CA ARG A 66 -20.80 0.01 8.09
C ARG A 66 -19.86 0.38 9.23
N ILE A 67 -18.83 1.17 8.94
CA ILE A 67 -18.01 1.84 9.94
C ILE A 67 -18.62 3.21 10.23
N GLU A 68 -18.94 3.45 11.49
CA GLU A 68 -19.52 4.73 11.93
C GLU A 68 -18.53 5.89 11.80
N GLY A 69 -19.01 7.00 11.25
CA GLY A 69 -18.28 8.27 11.20
C GLY A 69 -17.67 8.59 9.84
N GLY A 70 -17.52 7.59 8.95
CA GLY A 70 -17.00 7.76 7.58
C GLY A 70 -15.67 8.53 7.50
N PRO A 71 -15.23 8.86 6.27
CA PRO A 71 -14.71 7.87 5.33
C PRO A 71 -13.69 6.93 5.97
N ALA A 72 -13.59 5.70 5.47
CA ALA A 72 -12.62 4.73 5.96
C ALA A 72 -11.63 4.32 4.85
N LYS A 73 -10.35 4.27 5.18
CA LYS A 73 -9.32 3.62 4.35
C LYS A 73 -8.80 2.39 5.06
N CYS A 74 -8.95 1.24 4.42
CA CYS A 74 -8.63 -0.06 5.00
C CYS A 74 -7.33 -0.64 4.46
N VAL A 75 -6.67 -1.45 5.28
CA VAL A 75 -5.48 -2.22 4.94
C VAL A 75 -5.69 -3.66 5.40
N LEU A 76 -5.24 -4.65 4.63
CA LEU A 76 -5.39 -6.05 5.01
C LEU A 76 -4.14 -6.54 5.75
N ALA A 77 -4.33 -6.93 7.00
CA ALA A 77 -3.32 -7.44 7.90
C ALA A 77 -3.67 -8.87 8.32
N ASP A 78 -3.04 -9.84 7.67
CA ASP A 78 -3.33 -11.26 7.88
C ASP A 78 -4.84 -11.57 7.70
N THR A 79 -5.55 -11.83 8.78
CA THR A 79 -6.99 -12.15 8.81
C THR A 79 -7.87 -10.94 9.17
N ALA A 80 -7.28 -9.76 9.29
CA ALA A 80 -7.96 -8.55 9.74
C ALA A 80 -7.89 -7.43 8.70
N LEU A 81 -8.97 -6.67 8.55
CA LEU A 81 -8.96 -5.37 7.87
C LEU A 81 -8.85 -4.28 8.92
N VAL A 82 -7.79 -3.49 8.86
CA VAL A 82 -7.60 -2.33 9.73
C VAL A 82 -8.01 -1.09 8.95
N CYS A 83 -9.03 -0.40 9.43
CA CYS A 83 -9.63 0.75 8.76
C CYS A 83 -9.45 2.00 9.62
N GLY A 84 -8.75 3.00 9.08
CA GLY A 84 -8.65 4.34 9.67
C GLY A 84 -9.75 5.26 9.15
N GLY A 85 -10.33 6.09 10.02
CA GLY A 85 -11.38 7.06 9.70
C GLY A 85 -11.69 8.01 10.87
N SER A 86 -12.80 8.74 10.80
CA SER A 86 -13.18 9.75 11.80
C SER A 86 -13.19 9.22 13.25
N PRO A 87 -12.52 9.93 14.19
CA PRO A 87 -11.09 9.87 14.50
C PRO A 87 -10.74 8.60 15.29
N ARG A 88 -10.96 7.42 14.69
CA ARG A 88 -10.70 6.13 15.32
C ARG A 88 -10.35 5.07 14.30
N VAL A 89 -9.72 4.02 14.79
CA VAL A 89 -9.35 2.84 14.02
C VAL A 89 -10.33 1.74 14.32
N THR A 90 -10.91 1.15 13.28
CA THR A 90 -11.82 0.01 13.39
C THR A 90 -11.15 -1.19 12.74
N VAL A 91 -11.12 -2.31 13.46
CA VAL A 91 -10.59 -3.57 12.91
C VAL A 91 -11.71 -4.55 12.70
N LEU A 92 -11.83 -5.02 11.47
CA LEU A 92 -12.81 -6.02 11.04
C LEU A 92 -12.12 -7.35 10.79
N ASP A 93 -12.84 -8.44 10.97
CA ASP A 93 -12.44 -9.75 10.49
C ASP A 93 -12.59 -9.81 8.97
N ALA A 94 -11.51 -10.15 8.25
CA ALA A 94 -11.53 -10.17 6.79
C ALA A 94 -12.45 -11.27 6.21
N ALA A 95 -12.72 -12.36 6.95
CA ALA A 95 -13.54 -13.45 6.46
C ALA A 95 -15.04 -13.15 6.54
N ASN A 96 -15.49 -12.33 7.50
CA ASN A 96 -16.92 -12.13 7.77
C ASN A 96 -17.35 -10.69 8.10
N GLY A 97 -16.43 -9.72 8.08
CA GLY A 97 -16.72 -8.30 8.31
C GLY A 97 -17.02 -7.93 9.76
N LYS A 98 -17.08 -8.88 10.70
CA LYS A 98 -17.39 -8.58 12.09
C LYS A 98 -16.28 -7.73 12.72
N ARG A 99 -16.68 -6.69 13.45
CA ARG A 99 -15.76 -5.86 14.23
C ARG A 99 -15.06 -6.70 15.29
N ARG A 100 -13.74 -6.77 15.22
CA ARG A 100 -12.87 -7.37 16.25
C ARG A 100 -12.69 -6.39 17.40
N TRP A 101 -12.29 -5.16 17.09
CA TRP A 101 -12.15 -4.08 18.06
C TRP A 101 -12.22 -2.71 17.37
N GLN A 102 -12.31 -1.66 18.17
CA GLN A 102 -12.24 -0.26 17.73
C GLN A 102 -11.47 0.55 18.78
N SER A 103 -10.61 1.48 18.35
CA SER A 103 -9.91 2.35 19.29
C SER A 103 -10.90 3.33 19.95
N PRO A 104 -10.56 3.85 21.15
CA PRO A 104 -11.38 4.87 21.80
C PRO A 104 -11.62 6.06 20.87
N PRO A 105 -12.76 6.77 20.99
CA PRO A 105 -12.98 8.00 20.24
C PRO A 105 -11.85 9.00 20.49
N GLY A 106 -11.29 9.56 19.41
CA GLY A 106 -10.36 10.68 19.50
C GLY A 106 -11.01 11.93 20.08
N ARG A 107 -10.20 12.94 20.38
CA ARG A 107 -10.70 14.24 20.86
C ARG A 107 -11.63 14.89 19.82
N ALA A 108 -12.56 15.69 20.31
CA ALA A 108 -13.41 16.49 19.43
C ALA A 108 -12.53 17.40 18.54
N GLY A 109 -12.76 17.35 17.22
CA GLY A 109 -11.98 18.11 16.24
C GLY A 109 -10.61 17.51 15.90
N ALA A 110 -10.29 16.29 16.37
CA ALA A 110 -9.08 15.60 15.94
C ALA A 110 -9.15 15.17 14.48
N ASP A 111 -7.99 15.11 13.82
CA ASP A 111 -7.86 14.58 12.47
C ASP A 111 -8.32 13.12 12.39
N PRO A 112 -8.85 12.68 11.23
CA PRO A 112 -9.18 11.27 11.01
C PRO A 112 -7.97 10.37 11.29
N ALA A 113 -8.23 9.22 11.92
CA ALA A 113 -7.17 8.26 12.16
C ALA A 113 -6.70 7.65 10.83
N SER A 114 -5.40 7.44 10.67
CA SER A 114 -4.83 6.80 9.48
C SER A 114 -3.93 5.63 9.86
N VAL A 115 -3.98 4.56 9.07
CA VAL A 115 -3.14 3.38 9.30
C VAL A 115 -1.79 3.60 8.63
N ALA A 116 -0.73 3.67 9.43
CA ALA A 116 0.62 3.97 8.97
C ALA A 116 1.38 2.71 8.53
N ALA A 117 1.27 1.64 9.31
CA ALA A 117 1.96 0.37 9.03
C ALA A 117 1.33 -0.80 9.80
N VAL A 118 1.60 -2.02 9.36
CA VAL A 118 1.40 -3.23 10.15
C VAL A 118 2.67 -4.07 10.10
N VAL A 119 3.24 -4.36 11.27
CA VAL A 119 4.45 -5.18 11.40
C VAL A 119 4.19 -6.30 12.40
N GLY A 120 4.12 -7.54 11.91
CA GLY A 120 3.75 -8.70 12.70
C GLY A 120 2.37 -8.52 13.36
N ALA A 121 2.31 -8.61 14.68
CA ALA A 121 1.07 -8.47 15.46
C ALA A 121 0.81 -7.03 15.96
N THR A 122 1.48 -6.02 15.38
CA THR A 122 1.32 -4.61 15.77
C THR A 122 0.81 -3.80 14.58
N VAL A 123 -0.24 -3.01 14.81
CA VAL A 123 -0.70 -1.96 13.89
C VAL A 123 -0.19 -0.61 14.40
N TYR A 124 0.39 0.19 13.52
CA TYR A 124 0.81 1.56 13.79
C TYR A 124 -0.15 2.51 13.11
N VAL A 125 -0.67 3.46 13.88
CA VAL A 125 -1.74 4.36 13.45
C VAL A 125 -1.41 5.78 13.88
N PHE A 126 -1.70 6.75 13.01
CA PHE A 126 -1.75 8.14 13.43
C PHE A 126 -3.15 8.43 13.93
N GLU A 127 -3.29 8.76 15.22
CA GLU A 127 -4.56 9.10 15.85
C GLU A 127 -4.31 10.07 17.01
N ASP A 128 -5.23 11.02 17.22
CA ASP A 128 -5.17 12.01 18.30
C ASP A 128 -3.81 12.74 18.41
N GLY A 129 -3.24 13.14 17.26
CA GLY A 129 -1.96 13.84 17.21
C GLY A 129 -0.75 13.01 17.65
N ALA A 130 -0.83 11.68 17.57
CA ALA A 130 0.25 10.78 17.97
C ALA A 130 0.43 9.63 16.96
N LEU A 131 1.64 9.08 16.90
CA LEU A 131 1.88 7.75 16.36
C LEU A 131 1.66 6.73 17.48
N VAL A 132 0.69 5.85 17.29
CA VAL A 132 0.27 4.87 18.30
C VAL A 132 0.47 3.47 17.75
N ALA A 133 1.10 2.61 18.54
CA ALA A 133 1.17 1.20 18.25
C ALA A 133 0.13 0.44 19.07
N ARG A 134 -0.70 -0.34 18.38
CA ARG A 134 -1.74 -1.17 19.00
C ARG A 134 -1.52 -2.64 18.65
N ALA A 135 -1.87 -3.52 19.56
CA ALA A 135 -1.94 -4.94 19.27
C ALA A 135 -3.03 -5.21 18.23
N LEU A 136 -2.71 -5.97 17.18
CA LEU A 136 -3.66 -6.29 16.11
C LEU A 136 -4.83 -7.17 16.62
N SER A 137 -4.60 -7.96 17.67
CA SER A 137 -5.58 -8.90 18.23
C SER A 137 -6.74 -8.24 18.95
N ASP A 138 -6.47 -7.21 19.75
CA ASP A 138 -7.44 -6.63 20.72
C ASP A 138 -7.42 -5.10 20.77
N GLY A 139 -6.53 -4.43 20.03
CA GLY A 139 -6.42 -2.98 20.01
C GLY A 139 -5.69 -2.38 21.20
N ALA A 140 -5.15 -3.20 22.11
CA ALA A 140 -4.43 -2.73 23.29
C ALA A 140 -3.24 -1.86 22.87
N GLU A 141 -3.16 -0.65 23.45
CA GLU A 141 -2.06 0.28 23.19
C GLU A 141 -0.75 -0.29 23.77
N ARG A 142 0.25 -0.44 22.91
CA ARG A 142 1.59 -0.92 23.29
C ARG A 142 2.53 0.24 23.58
N TRP A 143 2.41 1.31 22.80
CA TRP A 143 3.09 2.57 23.03
C TRP A 143 2.42 3.69 22.23
N ARG A 144 2.76 4.91 22.61
CA ARG A 144 2.29 6.15 21.99
C ARG A 144 3.43 7.15 21.99
N GLU A 145 3.61 7.82 20.85
CA GLU A 145 4.51 8.97 20.77
C GLU A 145 3.77 10.18 20.19
N PRO A 146 3.69 11.28 20.95
CA PRO A 146 3.12 12.52 20.45
C PRO A 146 3.85 13.02 19.21
N LEU A 147 3.09 13.51 18.24
CA LEU A 147 3.63 14.36 17.19
C LEU A 147 3.88 15.77 17.78
N PRO A 148 4.71 16.60 17.12
CA PRO A 148 4.84 18.00 17.50
C PRO A 148 3.47 18.70 17.59
N ASP A 149 3.34 19.64 18.52
CA ASP A 149 2.06 20.31 18.78
C ASP A 149 1.50 20.97 17.51
N GLY A 150 0.21 20.71 17.24
CA GLY A 150 -0.49 21.23 16.07
C GLY A 150 0.02 20.66 14.73
N ALA A 151 0.86 19.62 14.75
CA ALA A 151 1.34 19.01 13.54
C ALA A 151 0.40 17.92 13.02
N ARG A 152 0.25 17.89 11.70
CA ARG A 152 -0.51 16.87 10.98
C ARG A 152 0.41 16.02 10.13
N VAL A 153 0.08 14.74 10.04
CA VAL A 153 0.73 13.85 9.08
C VAL A 153 0.07 14.05 7.73
N THR A 154 0.88 14.36 6.72
CA THR A 154 0.40 14.55 5.36
C THR A 154 0.43 13.25 4.58
N ASP A 155 1.41 12.39 4.87
CA ASP A 155 1.53 11.08 4.26
C ASP A 155 2.51 10.17 5.01
N SER A 156 2.42 8.86 4.76
CA SER A 156 3.36 7.87 5.29
C SER A 156 3.55 6.67 4.37
N VAL A 157 4.71 6.03 4.48
CA VAL A 157 5.04 4.80 3.76
C VAL A 157 5.94 3.90 4.63
N PRO A 158 5.57 2.63 4.87
CA PRO A 158 6.43 1.69 5.55
C PRO A 158 7.42 1.01 4.57
N SER A 159 8.61 0.67 5.06
CA SER A 159 9.55 -0.21 4.39
C SER A 159 10.19 -1.14 5.42
N GLY A 160 9.78 -2.40 5.41
CA GLY A 160 10.18 -3.38 6.42
C GLY A 160 9.82 -2.92 7.83
N LYS A 161 10.84 -2.59 8.63
CA LYS A 161 10.69 -2.15 10.03
C LYS A 161 10.85 -0.63 10.20
N VAL A 162 10.88 0.13 9.11
CA VAL A 162 11.01 1.59 9.15
C VAL A 162 9.74 2.21 8.61
N LEU A 163 9.22 3.21 9.30
CA LEU A 163 8.16 4.08 8.81
C LEU A 163 8.77 5.41 8.39
N TYR A 164 8.49 5.81 7.16
CA TYR A 164 8.75 7.15 6.66
C TYR A 164 7.45 7.93 6.70
N TYR A 165 7.45 9.13 7.26
CA TYR A 165 6.24 9.95 7.33
C TYR A 165 6.57 11.43 7.26
N ALA A 166 5.65 12.18 6.67
CA ALA A 166 5.78 13.62 6.46
C ALA A 166 4.86 14.36 7.43
N VAL A 167 5.44 15.23 8.24
CA VAL A 167 4.75 15.99 9.28
C VAL A 167 4.81 17.48 8.94
N LYS A 168 3.65 18.16 8.92
CA LYS A 168 3.57 19.61 8.72
C LYS A 168 2.99 20.24 9.98
N ALA A 169 3.76 21.13 10.61
CA ALA A 169 3.31 21.88 11.76
C ALA A 169 2.34 23.01 11.34
N ALA A 170 1.37 23.33 12.19
CA ALA A 170 0.49 24.46 11.95
C ALA A 170 1.28 25.77 11.86
N GLY A 171 0.98 26.59 10.84
CA GLY A 171 1.61 27.89 10.66
C GLY A 171 3.05 27.86 10.13
N THR A 172 3.62 26.70 9.81
CA THR A 172 4.95 26.59 9.17
C THR A 172 4.84 26.47 7.66
N GLY A 173 5.81 27.05 6.95
CA GLY A 173 5.90 26.97 5.49
C GLY A 173 6.49 25.66 4.95
N GLY A 174 7.20 24.90 5.79
CA GLY A 174 7.84 23.63 5.43
C GLY A 174 7.30 22.44 6.23
N ALA A 175 7.53 21.23 5.71
CA ALA A 175 7.27 19.98 6.40
C ALA A 175 8.59 19.32 6.84
N ARG A 176 8.50 18.32 7.71
CA ARG A 176 9.61 17.44 8.09
C ARG A 176 9.35 16.04 7.58
N ILE A 177 10.40 15.36 7.10
CA ILE A 177 10.36 13.96 6.70
C ILE A 177 11.11 13.16 7.75
N VAL A 178 10.39 12.26 8.41
CA VAL A 178 10.92 11.49 9.53
C VAL A 178 11.02 10.02 9.11
N ALA A 179 12.16 9.39 9.40
CA ALA A 179 12.30 7.94 9.36
C ALA A 179 12.41 7.40 10.78
N ARG A 180 11.50 6.48 11.13
CA ARG A 180 11.44 5.90 12.48
C ARG A 180 11.45 4.39 12.41
N GLU A 181 12.24 3.77 13.29
CA GLU A 181 12.15 2.33 13.50
C GLU A 181 10.80 1.99 14.17
N LEU A 182 10.08 1.01 13.63
CA LEU A 182 8.80 0.57 14.18
C LEU A 182 8.98 -0.47 15.30
N THR A 183 10.11 -1.16 15.34
CA THR A 183 10.39 -2.21 16.33
C THR A 183 11.52 -1.81 17.27
N GLY A 184 11.72 -2.59 18.34
CA GLY A 184 12.84 -2.38 19.25
C GLY A 184 12.68 -1.12 20.08
N LYS A 185 13.62 -0.17 19.95
CA LYS A 185 13.62 1.09 20.72
C LYS A 185 12.79 2.20 20.08
N HIS A 186 12.20 1.94 18.91
CA HIS A 186 11.42 2.91 18.14
C HIS A 186 12.16 4.21 17.80
N ALA A 187 13.48 4.12 17.63
CA ALA A 187 14.33 5.30 17.46
C ALA A 187 14.03 6.04 16.15
N VAL A 188 14.09 7.37 16.21
CA VAL A 188 14.20 8.20 15.00
C VAL A 188 15.56 7.92 14.38
N LYS A 189 15.56 7.44 13.13
CA LYS A 189 16.78 7.17 12.36
C LYS A 189 17.37 8.45 11.80
N TRP A 190 16.49 9.31 11.29
CA TRP A 190 16.81 10.64 10.78
C TRP A 190 15.51 11.44 10.65
N ASP A 191 15.65 12.76 10.62
CA ASP A 191 14.54 13.72 10.56
C ASP A 191 15.03 14.97 9.82
N GLU A 192 14.55 15.12 8.59
CA GLU A 192 15.03 16.10 7.63
C GLU A 192 13.98 17.17 7.37
N GLU A 193 14.44 18.41 7.17
CA GLU A 193 13.57 19.48 6.68
C GLU A 193 13.26 19.27 5.19
N TRP A 194 12.03 19.59 4.82
CA TRP A 194 11.58 19.55 3.43
C TRP A 194 11.08 20.93 3.02
N ASP A 195 11.93 21.60 2.23
CA ASP A 195 11.77 23.00 1.80
C ASP A 195 10.77 23.21 0.65
N ASP A 196 9.91 22.22 0.39
CA ASP A 196 8.82 22.36 -0.58
C ASP A 196 7.63 23.07 0.10
N ARG A 197 6.99 23.98 -0.64
CA ARG A 197 5.88 24.79 -0.12
C ARG A 197 4.52 24.10 -0.24
N ALA A 198 4.48 22.92 -0.85
CA ALA A 198 3.26 22.16 -1.01
C ALA A 198 2.51 21.97 0.32
N ASP A 199 1.19 21.85 0.22
CA ASP A 199 0.34 21.62 1.37
C ASP A 199 0.58 20.24 2.01
N GLY A 200 1.11 19.28 1.28
CA GLY A 200 1.53 18.00 1.81
C GLY A 200 2.55 17.33 0.92
N ALA A 201 3.32 16.41 1.52
CA ALA A 201 4.19 15.53 0.77
C ALA A 201 3.41 14.26 0.41
N ALA A 202 3.60 13.77 -0.81
CA ALA A 202 3.29 12.40 -1.17
C ALA A 202 4.57 11.57 -1.16
N LEU A 203 4.55 10.44 -0.45
CA LEU A 203 5.71 9.58 -0.24
C LEU A 203 5.61 8.29 -1.06
N ALA A 204 6.73 7.86 -1.65
CA ALA A 204 6.87 6.54 -2.24
C ALA A 204 8.28 6.00 -1.98
N PHE A 205 8.43 4.69 -1.75
CA PHE A 205 9.70 4.08 -1.39
C PHE A 205 9.98 2.83 -2.23
N SER A 206 11.18 2.75 -2.81
CA SER A 206 11.65 1.58 -3.54
C SER A 206 13.17 1.57 -3.60
N ASP A 207 13.78 0.39 -3.56
CA ASP A 207 15.24 0.20 -3.68
C ASP A 207 16.10 1.15 -2.81
N GLY A 208 15.67 1.35 -1.56
CA GLY A 208 16.40 2.21 -0.62
C GLY A 208 16.27 3.71 -0.89
N ARG A 209 15.37 4.13 -1.78
CA ARG A 209 15.10 5.53 -2.11
C ARG A 209 13.70 5.91 -1.64
N LEU A 210 13.61 7.03 -0.92
CA LEU A 210 12.36 7.68 -0.59
C LEU A 210 12.15 8.85 -1.55
N VAL A 211 11.10 8.79 -2.35
CA VAL A 211 10.60 9.93 -3.12
C VAL A 211 9.64 10.72 -2.24
N VAL A 212 9.89 12.02 -2.17
CA VAL A 212 9.06 13.01 -1.50
C VAL A 212 8.58 13.97 -2.58
N ALA A 213 7.28 13.93 -2.88
CA ALA A 213 6.70 14.71 -3.96
C ALA A 213 5.73 15.77 -3.42
N GLY A 214 5.84 16.98 -3.94
CA GLY A 214 5.03 18.16 -3.60
C GLY A 214 4.82 18.99 -4.85
N ASP A 215 5.23 20.26 -4.81
CA ASP A 215 5.29 21.10 -6.00
C ASP A 215 6.49 20.73 -6.88
N GLY A 216 7.53 20.11 -6.29
CA GLY A 216 8.60 19.41 -6.98
C GLY A 216 8.74 17.95 -6.54
N VAL A 217 9.90 17.36 -6.84
CA VAL A 217 10.25 16.00 -6.42
C VAL A 217 11.61 16.02 -5.74
N THR A 218 11.72 15.43 -4.56
CA THR A 218 12.99 15.21 -3.87
C THR A 218 13.21 13.71 -3.69
N VAL A 219 14.41 13.23 -3.99
CA VAL A 219 14.80 11.83 -3.75
C VAL A 219 15.78 11.80 -2.59
N LEU A 220 15.41 11.12 -1.52
CA LEU A 220 16.22 10.92 -0.31
C LEU A 220 16.70 9.46 -0.23
N LYS A 221 17.86 9.26 0.38
CA LYS A 221 18.37 7.94 0.71
C LYS A 221 17.68 7.43 1.96
N GLY A 222 17.00 6.29 1.87
CA GLY A 222 16.20 5.74 2.95
C GLY A 222 16.96 5.45 4.25
N THR A 223 18.29 5.22 4.16
CA THR A 223 19.10 4.85 5.32
C THR A 223 19.42 6.00 6.25
N ASP A 224 19.66 7.20 5.69
CA ASP A 224 20.24 8.35 6.39
C ASP A 224 19.59 9.69 6.04
N GLY A 225 18.58 9.72 5.16
CA GLY A 225 17.87 10.96 4.80
C GLY A 225 18.61 11.83 3.79
N SER A 226 19.85 11.50 3.42
CA SER A 226 20.65 12.34 2.52
C SER A 226 20.00 12.48 1.14
N ARG A 227 20.02 13.72 0.60
CA ARG A 227 19.44 14.04 -0.69
C ARG A 227 20.28 13.44 -1.83
N LEU A 228 19.65 12.60 -2.65
CA LEU A 228 20.23 11.98 -3.84
C LEU A 228 19.99 12.81 -5.11
N GLY A 229 18.89 13.56 -5.16
CA GLY A 229 18.54 14.38 -6.31
C GLY A 229 17.18 15.05 -6.16
N SER A 230 16.82 15.87 -7.14
CA SER A 230 15.52 16.54 -7.16
C SER A 230 15.14 17.07 -8.53
N VAL A 231 13.85 17.33 -8.69
CA VAL A 231 13.24 18.13 -9.75
C VAL A 231 12.58 19.34 -9.10
N GLY A 232 12.80 20.53 -9.66
CA GLY A 232 12.35 21.80 -9.08
C GLY A 232 10.83 21.96 -9.13
N ALA A 233 10.32 22.87 -8.31
CA ALA A 233 8.90 23.22 -8.35
C ALA A 233 8.53 23.79 -9.72
N GLY A 234 7.42 23.32 -10.30
CA GLY A 234 6.95 23.73 -11.62
C GLY A 234 7.61 23.02 -12.80
N ASP A 235 8.71 22.27 -12.60
CA ASP A 235 9.31 21.43 -13.64
C ASP A 235 8.56 20.11 -13.83
N VAL A 236 7.89 19.63 -12.77
CA VAL A 236 7.00 18.45 -12.78
C VAL A 236 5.93 18.59 -11.70
N SER A 237 4.70 18.17 -11.99
CA SER A 237 3.66 17.95 -10.99
C SER A 237 3.59 16.47 -10.66
N CYS A 238 3.75 16.11 -9.39
CA CYS A 238 3.85 14.69 -8.98
C CYS A 238 3.09 14.39 -7.68
N ARG A 239 1.81 14.75 -7.61
CA ARG A 239 1.02 14.57 -6.37
C ARG A 239 0.71 13.12 -6.02
N MET A 240 0.73 12.22 -7.00
CA MET A 240 0.46 10.79 -6.81
C MET A 240 1.61 9.96 -7.37
N PRO A 241 2.79 10.00 -6.71
CA PRO A 241 3.97 9.32 -7.20
C PRO A 241 3.77 7.80 -7.14
N VAL A 242 4.20 7.14 -8.20
CA VAL A 242 4.37 5.68 -8.26
C VAL A 242 5.84 5.39 -8.47
N LEU A 243 6.46 4.62 -7.58
CA LEU A 243 7.89 4.30 -7.64
C LEU A 243 8.10 2.79 -7.68
N LYS A 244 8.67 2.30 -8.78
CA LYS A 244 9.06 0.88 -8.94
C LYS A 244 10.53 0.78 -9.35
N GLY A 245 11.35 0.30 -8.43
CA GLY A 245 12.81 0.34 -8.57
C GLY A 245 13.31 1.78 -8.76
N LYS A 246 13.81 2.08 -9.96
CA LYS A 246 14.23 3.44 -10.33
C LYS A 246 13.20 4.25 -11.10
N LEU A 247 12.09 3.65 -11.52
CA LEU A 247 11.08 4.32 -12.34
C LEU A 247 10.09 5.04 -11.43
N LEU A 248 10.11 6.37 -11.47
CA LEU A 248 9.11 7.22 -10.84
C LEU A 248 8.12 7.69 -11.91
N LEU A 249 6.83 7.42 -11.71
CA LEU A 249 5.75 7.93 -12.53
C LEU A 249 5.01 9.05 -11.80
N CYS A 250 4.79 10.13 -12.53
CA CYS A 250 4.06 11.32 -12.07
C CYS A 250 2.91 11.58 -13.04
N ALA A 251 1.69 11.28 -12.61
CA ALA A 251 0.48 11.59 -13.36
C ALA A 251 0.15 13.09 -13.29
N GLY A 252 -0.35 13.64 -14.39
CA GLY A 252 -0.89 14.98 -14.44
C GLY A 252 -1.62 15.27 -15.75
N SER A 253 -2.00 16.54 -15.93
CA SER A 253 -2.86 16.96 -17.04
C SER A 253 -2.23 16.90 -18.43
N GLY A 254 -0.91 16.78 -18.50
CA GLY A 254 -0.17 16.64 -19.77
C GLY A 254 0.15 15.19 -20.14
N GLY A 255 -0.27 14.22 -19.33
CA GLY A 255 0.09 12.81 -19.47
C GLY A 255 0.90 12.28 -18.29
N LEU A 256 1.66 11.23 -18.54
CA LEU A 256 2.44 10.51 -17.54
C LEU A 256 3.92 10.87 -17.67
N THR A 257 4.48 11.59 -16.70
CA THR A 257 5.91 11.87 -16.66
C THR A 257 6.65 10.69 -16.03
N VAL A 258 7.62 10.14 -16.76
CA VAL A 258 8.52 9.07 -16.33
C VAL A 258 9.86 9.68 -15.96
N ILE A 259 10.30 9.48 -14.72
CA ILE A 259 11.54 10.02 -14.16
C ILE A 259 12.44 8.85 -13.72
N ASP A 260 13.73 8.89 -14.05
CA ASP A 260 14.72 8.00 -13.42
C ASP A 260 15.08 8.56 -12.04
N ALA A 261 14.64 7.92 -10.96
CA ALA A 261 14.89 8.37 -9.59
C ALA A 261 16.38 8.37 -9.20
N THR A 262 17.26 7.71 -9.98
CA THR A 262 18.72 7.78 -9.79
C THR A 262 19.34 9.01 -10.46
N ALA A 263 18.65 9.58 -11.44
CA ALA A 263 19.04 10.79 -12.14
C ALA A 263 17.78 11.61 -12.46
N PRO A 264 17.14 12.27 -11.47
CA PRO A 264 15.79 12.82 -11.62
C PRO A 264 15.62 13.88 -12.72
N ARG A 265 16.72 14.43 -13.24
CA ARG A 265 16.71 15.33 -14.41
C ARG A 265 16.41 14.59 -15.72
N ASN A 266 16.69 13.29 -15.79
CA ASN A 266 16.37 12.42 -16.92
C ASN A 266 14.89 12.05 -16.85
N ARG A 267 14.07 12.79 -17.61
CA ARG A 267 12.63 12.59 -17.67
C ARG A 267 12.14 12.57 -19.10
N ARG A 268 11.01 11.89 -19.30
CA ARG A 268 10.24 11.93 -20.54
C ARG A 268 8.76 11.78 -20.23
N SER A 269 7.92 12.09 -21.20
CA SER A 269 6.48 11.89 -21.08
C SER A 269 6.04 10.70 -21.92
N VAL A 270 5.07 9.95 -21.39
CA VAL A 270 4.24 9.01 -22.14
C VAL A 270 2.77 9.43 -21.97
N ALA A 271 1.86 8.86 -22.76
CA ALA A 271 0.44 9.23 -22.73
C ALA A 271 0.21 10.75 -22.93
N ALA A 272 0.94 11.36 -23.86
CA ALA A 272 0.88 12.81 -24.08
C ALA A 272 -0.54 13.25 -24.45
N GLY A 273 -1.06 14.27 -23.75
CA GLY A 273 -2.40 14.82 -23.97
C GLY A 273 -3.52 14.10 -23.19
N VAL A 274 -3.22 13.03 -22.46
CA VAL A 274 -4.18 12.41 -21.54
C VAL A 274 -4.17 13.16 -20.21
N ASP A 275 -5.33 13.66 -19.78
CA ASP A 275 -5.48 14.28 -18.45
C ASP A 275 -5.60 13.19 -17.38
N ILE A 276 -4.45 12.73 -16.84
CA ILE A 276 -4.42 11.65 -15.87
C ILE A 276 -4.71 12.22 -14.48
N VAL A 277 -5.88 11.84 -13.93
CA VAL A 277 -6.41 12.40 -12.68
C VAL A 277 -6.37 11.41 -11.51
N TYR A 278 -6.02 10.15 -11.77
CA TYR A 278 -5.86 9.11 -10.75
C TYR A 278 -4.42 8.60 -10.67
N ARG A 279 -4.10 7.93 -9.57
CA ARG A 279 -2.81 7.26 -9.42
C ARG A 279 -2.68 6.14 -10.47
N PRO A 280 -1.59 6.10 -11.25
CA PRO A 280 -1.33 5.00 -12.19
C PRO A 280 -1.17 3.66 -11.45
N ALA A 281 -1.55 2.57 -12.12
CA ALA A 281 -1.08 1.24 -11.75
C ALA A 281 0.09 0.83 -12.65
N LEU A 282 1.11 0.15 -12.12
CA LEU A 282 2.35 -0.20 -12.84
C LEU A 282 2.72 -1.68 -12.64
N SER A 283 2.63 -2.45 -13.71
CA SER A 283 2.94 -3.88 -13.73
C SER A 283 4.44 -4.17 -13.64
N ASP A 284 4.82 -5.42 -13.38
CA ASP A 284 6.22 -5.86 -13.36
C ASP A 284 6.90 -5.77 -14.74
N ASP A 285 6.14 -5.96 -15.83
CA ASP A 285 6.66 -5.84 -17.20
C ASP A 285 6.70 -4.40 -17.72
N GLY A 286 6.33 -3.42 -16.90
CA GLY A 286 6.44 -2.00 -17.22
C GLY A 286 5.29 -1.46 -18.07
N ARG A 287 4.11 -2.07 -18.00
CA ARG A 287 2.86 -1.47 -18.50
C ARG A 287 2.22 -0.63 -17.40
N ALA A 288 1.86 0.60 -17.74
CA ALA A 288 1.13 1.51 -16.86
C ALA A 288 -0.33 1.57 -17.27
N VAL A 289 -1.23 1.37 -16.32
CA VAL A 289 -2.66 1.65 -16.48
C VAL A 289 -2.97 3.00 -15.85
N VAL A 290 -3.59 3.88 -16.62
CA VAL A 290 -3.86 5.26 -16.23
C VAL A 290 -5.32 5.59 -16.49
N GLY A 291 -5.94 6.33 -15.57
CA GLY A 291 -7.31 6.81 -15.70
C GLY A 291 -7.34 8.32 -15.90
N SER A 292 -8.10 8.77 -16.91
CA SER A 292 -8.58 10.13 -17.06
C SER A 292 -10.02 10.23 -16.52
N ARG A 293 -10.63 11.42 -16.61
CA ARG A 293 -12.06 11.57 -16.31
C ARG A 293 -12.98 10.90 -17.34
N THR A 294 -12.46 10.61 -18.53
CA THR A 294 -13.24 10.15 -19.69
C THR A 294 -12.89 8.74 -20.12
N GLY A 295 -11.83 8.14 -19.58
CA GLY A 295 -11.39 6.81 -19.99
C GLY A 295 -10.23 6.25 -19.18
N THR A 296 -9.94 4.98 -19.43
CA THR A 296 -8.78 4.25 -18.93
C THR A 296 -7.92 3.80 -20.11
N TYR A 297 -6.61 3.76 -19.92
CA TYR A 297 -5.65 3.46 -20.97
C TYR A 297 -4.53 2.57 -20.40
N ALA A 298 -3.94 1.73 -21.25
CA ALA A 298 -2.67 1.08 -20.94
C ALA A 298 -1.56 1.52 -21.89
N PHE A 299 -0.41 1.86 -21.31
CA PHE A 299 0.78 2.26 -22.03
C PHE A 299 2.00 1.44 -21.62
N GLY A 300 2.85 1.12 -22.58
CA GLY A 300 4.21 0.67 -22.30
C GLY A 300 5.00 1.85 -21.75
N VAL A 301 5.50 1.74 -20.52
CA VAL A 301 6.30 2.82 -19.93
C VAL A 301 7.55 2.99 -20.76
N ALA A 302 8.25 1.91 -21.16
CA ALA A 302 9.54 1.97 -21.86
C ALA A 302 9.48 2.61 -23.25
N ASP A 303 8.50 2.25 -24.08
CA ASP A 303 8.38 2.64 -25.48
C ASP A 303 7.30 3.70 -25.74
N GLY A 304 6.43 3.97 -24.75
CA GLY A 304 5.29 4.87 -24.89
C GLY A 304 4.15 4.32 -25.74
N ARG A 305 4.20 3.05 -26.13
CA ARG A 305 3.16 2.42 -26.95
C ARG A 305 1.86 2.35 -26.17
N GLN A 306 0.77 2.84 -26.76
CA GLN A 306 -0.57 2.55 -26.26
C GLN A 306 -0.97 1.13 -26.68
N TYR A 307 -1.34 0.30 -25.72
CA TYR A 307 -1.88 -1.05 -25.98
C TYR A 307 -3.37 -0.97 -26.21
N TRP A 308 -4.09 -0.37 -25.25
CA TRP A 308 -5.52 -0.22 -25.33
C TRP A 308 -5.99 1.10 -24.71
N ALA A 309 -7.20 1.51 -25.09
CA ALA A 309 -7.90 2.66 -24.55
C ALA A 309 -9.40 2.41 -24.57
N THR A 310 -10.08 2.87 -23.53
CA THR A 310 -11.53 2.79 -23.45
C THR A 310 -12.18 3.95 -24.19
N TYR A 311 -13.26 3.71 -24.93
CA TYR A 311 -13.89 4.71 -25.80
C TYR A 311 -14.52 5.90 -25.06
N GLU A 312 -14.22 7.12 -25.52
CA GLU A 312 -14.63 8.41 -24.91
C GLU A 312 -16.04 8.89 -25.31
N GLY A 313 -16.74 8.23 -26.24
CA GLY A 313 -17.92 8.78 -26.92
C GLY A 313 -19.30 8.28 -26.45
N GLY A 314 -19.52 8.08 -25.15
CA GLY A 314 -20.87 8.00 -24.59
C GLY A 314 -21.45 6.61 -24.33
N LYS A 315 -20.64 5.56 -24.39
CA LYS A 315 -20.93 4.24 -23.77
C LYS A 315 -19.83 3.76 -22.81
N GLY A 316 -18.75 4.55 -22.66
CA GLY A 316 -17.64 4.28 -21.76
C GLY A 316 -18.01 4.56 -20.31
N LEU A 317 -17.27 3.95 -19.38
CA LEU A 317 -17.41 4.07 -17.92
C LEU A 317 -17.85 5.48 -17.52
N GLU A 318 -19.11 5.64 -17.07
CA GLU A 318 -19.69 6.97 -16.83
C GLU A 318 -18.92 7.78 -15.77
N MET A 319 -18.14 7.13 -14.90
CA MET A 319 -17.02 7.73 -14.18
C MET A 319 -15.98 6.64 -13.89
N VAL A 320 -14.72 6.95 -14.17
CA VAL A 320 -13.56 6.07 -13.90
C VAL A 320 -12.98 6.45 -12.54
N GLY A 321 -12.75 5.48 -11.66
CA GLY A 321 -12.01 5.65 -10.41
C GLY A 321 -10.56 5.18 -10.52
N PRO A 322 -9.87 4.95 -9.39
CA PRO A 322 -8.52 4.39 -9.39
C PRO A 322 -8.47 3.05 -10.12
N SER A 323 -7.36 2.82 -10.84
CA SER A 323 -7.05 1.53 -11.45
C SER A 323 -6.04 0.77 -10.61
N VAL A 324 -6.13 -0.56 -10.63
CA VAL A 324 -5.19 -1.47 -9.97
C VAL A 324 -4.90 -2.66 -10.87
N LEU A 325 -3.82 -3.39 -10.61
CA LEU A 325 -3.50 -4.64 -11.29
C LEU A 325 -3.67 -5.81 -10.34
N ILE A 326 -4.34 -6.85 -10.80
CA ILE A 326 -4.56 -8.10 -10.07
C ILE A 326 -4.21 -9.24 -11.02
N GLY A 327 -3.05 -9.87 -10.81
CA GLY A 327 -2.51 -10.82 -11.77
C GLY A 327 -2.26 -10.17 -13.13
N ASP A 328 -2.84 -10.76 -14.18
CA ASP A 328 -2.64 -10.32 -15.57
C ASP A 328 -3.78 -9.40 -16.06
N ARG A 329 -4.52 -8.76 -15.14
CA ARG A 329 -5.70 -7.94 -15.45
C ARG A 329 -5.62 -6.57 -14.75
N ALA A 330 -6.11 -5.55 -15.45
CA ALA A 330 -6.40 -4.25 -14.87
C ALA A 330 -7.83 -4.22 -14.34
N PHE A 331 -8.02 -3.68 -13.15
CA PHE A 331 -9.34 -3.44 -12.58
C PHE A 331 -9.55 -1.95 -12.37
N VAL A 332 -10.72 -1.47 -12.78
CA VAL A 332 -11.12 -0.08 -12.73
C VAL A 332 -12.35 0.02 -11.84
N VAL A 333 -12.29 0.89 -10.83
CA VAL A 333 -13.46 1.20 -10.00
C VAL A 333 -14.43 2.03 -10.84
N GLY A 334 -15.66 1.56 -11.02
CA GLY A 334 -16.76 2.34 -11.61
C GLY A 334 -17.73 2.84 -10.54
N GLU A 335 -18.84 3.45 -10.97
CA GLU A 335 -19.86 4.01 -10.06
C GLU A 335 -20.60 2.95 -9.24
N SER A 336 -20.77 1.74 -9.78
CA SER A 336 -21.59 0.68 -9.18
C SER A 336 -20.94 -0.71 -9.23
N LYS A 337 -19.72 -0.81 -9.75
CA LYS A 337 -19.06 -2.07 -10.08
C LYS A 337 -17.54 -1.93 -10.19
N LEU A 338 -16.87 -3.07 -10.27
CA LEU A 338 -15.46 -3.16 -10.63
C LEU A 338 -15.36 -3.77 -12.03
N ASP A 339 -14.72 -3.06 -12.95
CA ASP A 339 -14.57 -3.48 -14.34
C ASP A 339 -13.17 -4.06 -14.57
N GLY A 340 -13.10 -5.29 -15.08
CA GLY A 340 -11.86 -5.99 -15.37
C GLY A 340 -11.51 -5.96 -16.86
N ILE A 341 -10.27 -5.60 -17.18
CA ILE A 341 -9.70 -5.53 -18.53
C ILE A 341 -8.47 -6.45 -18.57
N ASP A 342 -8.34 -7.29 -19.59
CA ASP A 342 -7.15 -8.10 -19.79
C ASP A 342 -5.97 -7.23 -20.24
N MET A 343 -4.81 -7.37 -19.57
CA MET A 343 -3.63 -6.56 -19.89
C MET A 343 -3.06 -6.85 -21.28
N ASP A 344 -3.29 -8.03 -21.86
CA ASP A 344 -2.83 -8.41 -23.20
C ASP A 344 -3.76 -7.98 -24.33
N THR A 345 -4.81 -7.21 -24.00
CA THR A 345 -5.71 -6.61 -25.00
C THR A 345 -4.98 -5.59 -25.87
N GLU A 346 -5.41 -5.45 -27.13
CA GLU A 346 -4.93 -4.43 -28.06
C GLU A 346 -6.15 -3.69 -28.66
N GLY A 347 -6.08 -2.36 -28.75
CA GLY A 347 -7.15 -1.53 -29.29
C GLY A 347 -8.25 -1.19 -28.27
N GLU A 348 -9.51 -1.39 -28.63
CA GLU A 348 -10.65 -1.15 -27.74
C GLU A 348 -10.92 -2.41 -26.91
N PRO A 349 -10.84 -2.33 -25.57
CA PRO A 349 -10.99 -3.52 -24.75
C PRO A 349 -12.44 -3.90 -24.50
N ASP A 350 -12.70 -5.21 -24.47
CA ASP A 350 -13.86 -5.77 -23.80
C ASP A 350 -13.65 -5.75 -22.29
N TRP A 351 -14.75 -5.68 -21.56
CA TRP A 351 -14.77 -5.57 -20.10
C TRP A 351 -15.54 -6.74 -19.53
N THR A 352 -15.01 -7.35 -18.47
CA THR A 352 -15.81 -8.21 -17.60
C THR A 352 -16.26 -7.39 -16.42
N SER A 353 -17.57 -7.38 -16.17
CA SER A 353 -18.13 -6.66 -15.05
C SER A 353 -19.14 -7.52 -14.35
N ASP A 354 -18.94 -7.78 -13.07
CA ASP A 354 -19.95 -8.39 -12.22
C ASP A 354 -20.43 -7.35 -11.21
N PRO A 355 -21.75 -7.10 -11.11
CA PRO A 355 -22.28 -6.21 -10.11
C PRO A 355 -21.99 -6.80 -8.72
N MET A 356 -21.30 -6.01 -7.88
CA MET A 356 -21.05 -6.43 -6.51
C MET A 356 -22.27 -6.13 -5.64
N VAL A 357 -22.82 -7.18 -5.04
CA VAL A 357 -23.97 -7.06 -4.14
C VAL A 357 -23.59 -6.18 -2.94
N GLY A 358 -24.39 -5.14 -2.69
CA GLY A 358 -24.22 -4.25 -1.54
C GLY A 358 -23.38 -3.00 -1.81
N TRP A 359 -23.00 -2.73 -3.06
CA TRP A 359 -22.44 -1.45 -3.48
C TRP A 359 -23.37 -0.27 -3.07
N PRO A 360 -22.86 0.82 -2.45
CA PRO A 360 -23.68 1.97 -2.08
C PRO A 360 -24.12 2.80 -3.30
N ASP A 361 -25.27 3.46 -3.21
CA ASP A 361 -25.72 4.39 -4.25
C ASP A 361 -24.93 5.71 -4.21
N GLY A 362 -24.75 6.34 -5.37
CA GLY A 362 -24.16 7.69 -5.49
C GLY A 362 -22.69 7.77 -5.05
N VAL A 363 -21.94 6.68 -5.21
CA VAL A 363 -20.50 6.63 -4.90
C VAL A 363 -19.71 7.42 -5.92
N ASP A 364 -18.82 8.29 -5.44
CA ASP A 364 -17.73 8.83 -6.26
C ASP A 364 -16.63 7.74 -6.41
N PRO A 365 -16.39 7.19 -7.61
CA PRO A 365 -15.36 6.17 -7.83
C PRO A 365 -13.97 6.62 -7.39
N ALA A 366 -13.67 7.92 -7.47
CA ALA A 366 -12.39 8.51 -7.05
C ALA A 366 -12.06 8.25 -5.57
N SER A 367 -13.11 8.09 -4.77
CA SER A 367 -13.01 7.99 -3.32
C SER A 367 -12.85 6.56 -2.80
N VAL A 368 -13.17 5.58 -3.64
CA VAL A 368 -13.15 4.15 -3.28
C VAL A 368 -11.71 3.72 -3.09
N SER A 369 -11.41 3.15 -1.92
CA SER A 369 -10.15 2.48 -1.68
C SER A 369 -10.36 0.98 -1.76
N LEU A 370 -9.41 0.26 -2.36
CA LEU A 370 -9.53 -1.18 -2.56
C LEU A 370 -8.26 -1.91 -2.12
N VAL A 371 -8.42 -3.10 -1.55
CA VAL A 371 -7.32 -4.03 -1.24
C VAL A 371 -7.72 -5.42 -1.72
N VAL A 372 -6.76 -6.22 -2.18
CA VAL A 372 -7.06 -7.52 -2.79
C VAL A 372 -6.17 -8.60 -2.18
N ARG A 373 -6.73 -9.77 -1.88
CA ARG A 373 -5.96 -10.97 -1.52
C ARG A 373 -6.76 -12.24 -1.82
N GLY A 374 -6.12 -13.20 -2.47
CA GLY A 374 -6.69 -14.52 -2.74
C GLY A 374 -8.05 -14.48 -3.42
N ASN A 375 -8.13 -13.73 -4.51
CA ASN A 375 -9.32 -13.46 -5.31
C ASN A 375 -10.47 -12.75 -4.57
N VAL A 376 -10.20 -12.22 -3.37
CA VAL A 376 -11.15 -11.40 -2.62
C VAL A 376 -10.72 -9.94 -2.70
N VAL A 377 -11.65 -9.09 -3.11
CA VAL A 377 -11.51 -7.64 -3.02
C VAL A 377 -12.24 -7.13 -1.78
N PHE A 378 -11.63 -6.17 -1.11
CA PHE A 378 -12.28 -5.37 -0.07
C PHE A 378 -12.28 -3.92 -0.50
N LEU A 379 -13.47 -3.32 -0.53
CA LEU A 379 -13.71 -1.95 -0.95
C LEU A 379 -14.16 -1.14 0.26
N SER A 380 -13.59 0.06 0.43
CA SER A 380 -14.03 1.01 1.44
C SER A 380 -14.46 2.32 0.79
N PHE A 381 -15.60 2.84 1.24
CA PHE A 381 -16.32 3.96 0.64
C PHE A 381 -16.34 5.18 1.58
N GLU A 382 -16.63 6.36 1.03
CA GLU A 382 -16.69 7.61 1.81
C GLU A 382 -17.74 7.62 2.91
N ASP A 383 -18.84 6.91 2.67
CA ASP A 383 -19.92 6.81 3.62
C ASP A 383 -19.55 5.90 4.83
N GLY A 384 -18.38 5.24 4.78
CA GLY A 384 -17.90 4.31 5.80
C GLY A 384 -18.34 2.86 5.56
N THR A 385 -19.03 2.58 4.45
CA THR A 385 -19.27 1.20 4.02
C THR A 385 -17.94 0.52 3.72
N VAL A 386 -17.81 -0.72 4.15
CA VAL A 386 -16.78 -1.66 3.73
C VAL A 386 -17.46 -2.89 3.17
N LEU A 387 -17.11 -3.26 1.95
CA LEU A 387 -17.67 -4.39 1.20
C LEU A 387 -16.57 -5.40 0.90
N SER A 388 -16.91 -6.68 0.92
CA SER A 388 -16.05 -7.75 0.44
C SER A 388 -16.78 -8.59 -0.60
N GLY A 389 -16.09 -8.89 -1.71
CA GLY A 389 -16.58 -9.77 -2.77
C GLY A 389 -15.44 -10.45 -3.51
N LEU A 390 -15.79 -11.25 -4.52
CA LEU A 390 -14.79 -11.82 -5.42
C LEU A 390 -14.36 -10.80 -6.46
N VAL A 391 -13.13 -10.92 -6.92
CA VAL A 391 -12.67 -10.22 -8.12
C VAL A 391 -13.36 -10.84 -9.35
N PRO A 392 -13.95 -10.02 -10.26
CA PRO A 392 -14.62 -10.50 -11.49
C PRO A 392 -13.73 -11.19 -12.52
#